data_AF-A0A397S382-F1
#
_entry.id   AF-A0A397S382-F1
#
_cell.length_a   1.000
_cell.length_b   1.000
_cell.length_c   1.000
_cell.angle_alpha   90.00
_cell.angle_beta   90.00
_cell.angle_gamma   90.00
#
_symmetry.space_group_name_H-M   'P 1'
#
loop_
_entity.id
_entity.type
_entity.pdbx_description
1 polymer ?
#
loop_
_entity_poly.entity_id
_entity_poly.type
_entity_poly.pdbx_seq_one_letter_code
_entity_poly.pdbx_strand_id
1 'polypeptide(L)'
;ELEEVQELIDVLDFENSFTADEYVQYDRGEITTEILSNEEILKAVLPNNQEKEIEEPLDPLPPVTHSEVIESYDKVILYLEQQEDSFDMKKAELNFIKKLKKEALKQRFISAKQINIDSFINRNE
;
A
#
# COMPACT_ATOMS: atom_id res chain seq x y z
N GLU A 1 46.72 3.91 -8.58
CA GLU A 1 45.59 4.53 -7.84
C GLU A 1 44.79 5.53 -8.68
N LEU A 2 45.18 6.80 -8.87
CA LEU A 2 44.36 7.74 -9.67
C LEU A 2 44.21 7.36 -11.15
N GLU A 3 45.25 6.77 -11.75
CA GLU A 3 45.24 6.30 -13.14
C GLU A 3 44.24 5.15 -13.34
N GLU A 4 44.22 4.18 -12.42
CA GLU A 4 43.23 3.09 -12.41
C GLU A 4 41.80 3.63 -12.24
N VAL A 5 41.61 4.64 -11.37
CA VAL A 5 40.31 5.29 -11.18
C VAL A 5 39.86 6.00 -12.46
N GLN A 6 40.77 6.66 -13.18
CA GLN A 6 40.45 7.29 -14.45
C GLN A 6 40.08 6.25 -15.53
N GLU A 7 40.80 5.13 -15.61
CA GLU A 7 40.45 4.03 -16.52
C GLU A 7 39.04 3.48 -16.25
N LEU A 8 38.66 3.35 -14.97
CA LEU A 8 37.32 2.95 -14.57
C LEU A 8 36.24 3.99 -14.93
N ILE A 9 36.53 5.28 -14.73
CA ILE A 9 35.60 6.36 -15.10
C ILE A 9 35.41 6.39 -16.62
N ASP A 10 36.47 6.22 -17.40
CA ASP A 10 36.41 6.24 -18.86
C ASP A 10 35.62 5.05 -19.44
N VAL A 11 35.54 3.93 -18.70
CA VAL A 11 34.71 2.77 -19.05
C VAL A 11 33.23 2.98 -18.70
N LEU A 12 32.94 3.81 -17.69
CA LEU A 12 31.59 4.09 -17.24
C LEU A 12 31.03 5.28 -18.02
N ASP A 13 30.03 5.03 -18.86
CA ASP A 13 29.42 6.05 -19.73
C ASP A 13 28.53 7.02 -18.92
N PHE A 14 29.16 7.89 -18.13
CA PHE A 14 28.48 8.90 -17.34
C PHE A 14 27.97 10.03 -18.24
N GLU A 15 26.73 10.45 -18.02
CA GLU A 15 26.09 11.56 -18.76
C GLU A 15 26.87 12.88 -18.62
N ASN A 16 27.56 13.07 -17.48
CA ASN A 16 28.53 14.12 -17.27
C ASN A 16 29.92 13.50 -17.10
N SER A 17 30.86 13.84 -17.99
CA SER A 17 32.26 13.46 -17.84
C SER A 17 32.89 14.19 -16.65
N PHE A 18 33.60 13.47 -15.80
CA PHE A 18 34.41 14.02 -14.72
C PHE A 18 35.74 13.27 -14.65
N THR A 19 36.75 13.88 -14.03
CA THR A 19 38.10 13.31 -13.88
C THR A 19 38.25 12.59 -12.54
N ALA A 20 39.24 11.70 -12.44
CA ALA A 20 39.57 11.01 -11.20
C ALA A 20 39.95 11.98 -10.08
N ASP A 21 40.54 13.15 -10.41
CA ASP A 21 40.84 14.20 -9.43
C ASP A 21 39.56 14.88 -8.90
N GLU A 22 38.63 15.19 -9.81
CA GLU A 22 37.31 15.71 -9.43
C GLU A 22 36.55 14.71 -8.54
N TYR A 23 36.60 13.42 -8.87
CA TYR A 23 35.99 12.36 -8.06
C TYR A 23 36.53 12.33 -6.62
N VAL A 24 37.85 12.38 -6.45
CA VAL A 24 38.48 12.39 -5.11
C VAL A 24 38.16 13.68 -4.35
N GLN A 25 38.04 14.81 -5.05
CA GLN A 25 37.66 16.08 -4.43
C GLN A 25 36.19 16.12 -4.03
N TYR A 26 35.29 15.50 -4.81
CA TYR A 26 33.90 15.30 -4.41
C TYR A 26 33.80 14.46 -3.16
N ASP A 27 34.49 13.31 -3.12
CA ASP A 27 34.53 12.46 -1.93
C ASP A 27 35.06 13.25 -0.72
N ARG A 28 36.17 13.98 -0.87
CA ARG A 28 36.71 14.83 0.21
C ARG A 28 35.73 15.96 0.63
N GLY A 29 35.00 16.54 -0.31
CA GLY A 29 33.98 17.57 -0.06
C GLY A 29 32.75 17.00 0.66
N GLU A 30 32.31 15.81 0.29
CA GLU A 30 31.17 15.09 0.86
C GLU A 30 31.48 14.55 2.27
N ILE A 31 32.74 14.19 2.54
CA ILE A 31 33.21 13.86 3.89
C ILE A 31 33.28 15.12 4.78
N THR A 32 33.42 16.32 4.20
CA THR A 32 33.41 17.60 4.93
C THR A 32 32.03 18.25 5.05
N THR A 33 31.04 17.85 4.24
CA THR A 33 29.64 18.13 4.58
C THR A 33 29.34 17.39 5.87
N GLU A 34 29.05 18.15 6.92
CA GLU A 34 28.81 17.70 8.30
C GLU A 34 28.11 16.33 8.31
N ILE A 35 28.89 15.27 8.58
CA ILE A 35 28.33 13.97 8.90
C ILE A 35 27.41 14.24 10.08
N LEU A 36 26.10 14.12 9.85
CA LEU A 36 25.10 14.36 10.89
C LEU A 36 25.51 13.58 12.12
N SER A 37 25.58 14.25 13.27
CA SER A 37 25.88 13.56 14.52
C SER A 37 24.79 12.52 14.80
N ASN A 38 25.12 11.48 15.57
CA ASN A 38 24.13 10.48 15.94
C ASN A 38 22.90 11.13 16.62
N GLU A 39 23.07 12.19 17.41
CA GLU A 39 21.96 13.00 17.94
C GLU A 39 21.09 13.66 16.87
N GLU A 40 21.66 14.17 15.78
CA GLU A 40 20.92 14.79 14.67
C GLU A 40 20.22 13.74 13.80
N ILE A 41 20.88 12.61 13.55
CA ILE A 41 20.27 11.45 12.88
C ILE A 41 19.08 10.95 13.71
N LEU A 42 19.26 10.83 15.03
CA LEU A 42 18.18 10.41 15.93
C LEU A 42 17.03 11.42 15.95
N LYS A 43 17.27 12.73 15.87
CA LYS A 43 16.17 13.73 15.78
C LYS A 43 15.43 13.73 14.44
N ALA A 44 16.07 13.31 13.35
CA ALA A 44 15.44 13.20 12.05
C ALA A 44 14.64 11.89 11.90
N VAL A 45 15.12 10.80 12.52
CA VAL A 45 14.51 9.47 12.46
C VAL A 45 13.47 9.26 13.57
N LEU A 46 13.73 9.77 14.76
CA LEU A 46 12.76 9.83 15.83
C LEU A 46 11.94 11.09 15.58
N PRO A 47 10.72 10.99 15.05
CA PRO A 47 9.83 12.12 15.10
C PRO A 47 9.74 12.55 16.57
N ASN A 48 9.73 13.85 16.85
CA ASN A 48 9.54 14.37 18.20
C ASN A 48 8.09 14.10 18.63
N ASN A 49 7.79 12.83 18.75
CA ASN A 49 6.57 12.24 19.19
C ASN A 49 6.92 11.88 20.64
N GLN A 50 6.59 12.70 21.63
CA GLN A 50 5.24 12.58 22.18
C GLN A 50 4.36 11.78 21.23
N GLU A 51 4.52 10.46 21.26
CA GLU A 51 3.51 9.53 20.79
C GLU A 51 2.26 9.89 21.61
N LYS A 52 1.55 10.93 21.18
CA LYS A 52 0.13 10.77 21.01
C LYS A 52 0.08 9.54 20.13
N GLU A 53 -0.16 8.41 20.77
CA GLU A 53 -0.99 7.36 20.21
C GLU A 53 -1.92 8.09 19.25
N ILE A 54 -1.61 8.01 17.95
CA ILE A 54 -2.59 8.40 16.97
C ILE A 54 -3.60 7.29 17.18
N GLU A 55 -4.53 7.49 18.13
CA GLU A 55 -5.87 6.98 17.97
C GLU A 55 -6.18 7.40 16.54
N GLU A 56 -6.00 6.48 15.59
CA GLU A 56 -6.70 6.58 14.32
C GLU A 56 -8.11 6.93 14.77
N PRO A 57 -8.65 8.09 14.37
CA PRO A 57 -10.01 8.40 14.74
C PRO A 57 -10.79 7.18 14.28
N LEU A 58 -11.34 6.44 15.25
CA LEU A 58 -12.28 5.36 15.05
C LEU A 58 -13.59 5.98 14.56
N ASP A 59 -13.49 6.95 13.66
CA ASP A 59 -14.59 7.47 12.89
C ASP A 59 -15.16 6.22 12.21
N PRO A 60 -16.37 5.81 12.62
CA PRO A 60 -16.94 4.59 12.11
C PRO A 60 -16.97 4.73 10.60
N LEU A 61 -16.41 3.72 9.91
CA LEU A 61 -16.43 3.68 8.46
C LEU A 61 -17.86 3.96 7.99
N PRO A 62 -18.03 4.74 6.91
CA PRO A 62 -19.35 5.05 6.42
C PRO A 62 -20.12 3.74 6.19
N PRO A 63 -21.41 3.69 6.59
CA PRO A 63 -22.19 2.47 6.46
C PRO A 63 -22.27 2.08 4.99
N VAL A 64 -21.89 0.83 4.71
CA VAL A 64 -21.93 0.27 3.35
C VAL A 64 -23.22 -0.52 3.14
N THR A 65 -23.82 -0.38 1.96
CA THR A 65 -25.01 -1.14 1.59
C THR A 65 -24.63 -2.53 1.08
N HIS A 66 -25.57 -3.48 1.19
CA HIS A 66 -25.38 -4.82 0.64
C HIS A 66 -25.09 -4.81 -0.87
N SER A 67 -25.69 -3.89 -1.63
CA SER A 67 -25.47 -3.77 -3.07
C SER A 67 -24.04 -3.36 -3.40
N GLU A 68 -23.51 -2.33 -2.72
CA GLU A 68 -22.13 -1.86 -2.90
C GLU A 68 -21.10 -2.96 -2.59
N VAL A 69 -21.34 -3.74 -1.53
CA VAL A 69 -20.47 -4.88 -1.19
C VAL A 69 -20.48 -5.94 -2.30
N ILE A 70 -21.65 -6.27 -2.85
CA ILE A 70 -21.76 -7.26 -3.93
C ILE A 70 -21.05 -6.78 -5.19
N GLU A 71 -21.25 -5.52 -5.58
CA GLU A 71 -20.56 -4.90 -6.72
C GLU A 71 -19.05 -4.85 -6.53
N SER A 72 -18.59 -4.62 -5.30
CA SER A 72 -17.16 -4.64 -4.97
C SER A 72 -16.56 -6.04 -5.16
N TYR A 73 -17.26 -7.09 -4.71
CA TYR A 73 -16.84 -8.46 -4.99
C TYR A 73 -16.79 -8.77 -6.49
N ASP A 74 -17.75 -8.26 -7.27
CA ASP A 74 -17.74 -8.44 -8.73
C ASP A 74 -16.51 -7.81 -9.40
N LYS A 75 -16.13 -6.59 -8.98
CA LYS A 75 -14.92 -5.93 -9.47
C LYS A 75 -13.66 -6.71 -9.13
N VAL A 76 -13.56 -7.21 -7.89
CA VAL A 76 -12.39 -8.00 -7.46
C VAL A 76 -12.32 -9.32 -8.23
N ILE A 77 -13.44 -10.05 -8.38
CA ILE A 77 -13.48 -11.29 -9.14
C ILE A 77 -13.03 -11.03 -10.59
N LEU A 78 -13.56 -10.00 -11.24
CA LEU A 78 -13.20 -9.64 -12.62
C LEU A 78 -11.70 -9.34 -12.75
N TYR A 79 -11.16 -8.52 -11.85
CA TYR A 79 -9.74 -8.18 -11.84
C TYR A 79 -8.86 -9.44 -11.71
N LEU A 80 -9.23 -10.32 -10.79
CA LEU A 80 -8.46 -11.54 -10.52
C LEU A 80 -8.56 -12.55 -11.66
N GLU A 81 -9.71 -12.66 -12.34
CA GLU A 81 -9.87 -13.50 -13.53
C GLU A 81 -9.05 -12.97 -14.72
N GLN A 82 -8.88 -11.64 -14.85
CA GLN A 82 -8.06 -11.04 -15.89
C GLN A 82 -6.55 -11.23 -15.68
N GLN A 83 -6.11 -11.48 -14.45
CA GLN A 83 -4.69 -11.67 -14.09
C GLN A 83 -4.28 -13.15 -14.02
N GLU A 84 -5.15 -14.08 -14.46
CA GLU A 84 -4.88 -15.53 -14.36
C GLU A 84 -3.60 -15.96 -15.10
N ASP A 85 -3.22 -15.25 -16.17
CA ASP A 85 -2.00 -15.53 -16.94
C ASP A 85 -0.72 -14.89 -16.35
N SER A 86 -0.83 -13.82 -15.56
CA SER A 86 0.30 -13.02 -15.05
C SER A 86 0.63 -13.29 -13.58
N PHE A 87 -0.37 -13.72 -12.81
CA PHE A 87 -0.24 -14.06 -11.40
C PHE A 87 -0.45 -15.56 -11.27
N ASP A 88 0.45 -16.27 -10.57
CA ASP A 88 0.17 -17.63 -10.08
C ASP A 88 -0.85 -17.55 -8.93
N MET A 89 -2.02 -16.98 -9.23
CA MET A 89 -3.09 -16.84 -8.27
C MET A 89 -3.64 -18.23 -8.04
N LYS A 90 -3.38 -18.74 -6.84
CA LYS A 90 -3.97 -19.97 -6.35
C LYS A 90 -5.48 -19.90 -6.54
N LYS A 91 -6.04 -20.86 -7.28
CA LYS A 91 -7.50 -21.00 -7.52
C LYS A 91 -8.33 -20.99 -6.23
N ALA A 92 -7.71 -21.26 -5.07
CA ALA A 92 -8.36 -21.23 -3.76
C ALA A 92 -8.83 -19.82 -3.36
N GLU A 93 -8.05 -18.78 -3.64
CA GLU A 93 -8.30 -17.38 -3.27
C GLU A 93 -9.48 -16.83 -4.07
N LEU A 94 -9.49 -17.06 -5.38
CA LEU A 94 -10.63 -16.72 -6.24
C LEU A 94 -11.90 -17.44 -5.79
N ASN A 95 -11.79 -18.73 -5.45
CA ASN A 95 -12.91 -19.50 -4.91
C ASN A 95 -13.40 -18.96 -3.56
N PHE A 96 -12.50 -18.47 -2.72
CA PHE A 96 -12.86 -17.87 -1.44
C PHE A 96 -13.65 -16.57 -1.63
N ILE A 97 -13.20 -15.70 -2.54
CA ILE A 97 -13.90 -14.44 -2.84
C ILE A 97 -15.30 -14.72 -3.44
N LYS A 98 -15.41 -15.71 -4.33
CA LYS A 98 -16.71 -16.16 -4.87
C LYS A 98 -17.65 -16.67 -3.77
N LYS A 99 -17.14 -17.34 -2.73
CA LYS A 99 -17.94 -17.75 -1.56
C LYS A 99 -18.39 -16.55 -0.73
N LEU A 100 -17.52 -15.57 -0.50
CA LEU A 100 -17.88 -14.34 0.22
C LEU A 100 -19.00 -13.57 -0.48
N LYS A 101 -18.92 -13.42 -1.81
CA LYS A 101 -20.01 -12.83 -2.61
C LYS A 101 -21.34 -13.56 -2.40
N LYS A 102 -21.31 -14.89 -2.40
CA LYS A 102 -22.51 -15.71 -2.19
C LYS A 102 -23.12 -15.49 -0.81
N GLU A 103 -22.30 -15.33 0.23
CA GLU A 103 -22.79 -15.04 1.58
C GLU A 103 -23.37 -13.62 1.65
N ALA A 104 -22.75 -12.63 1.03
CA ALA A 104 -23.30 -11.27 0.96
C ALA A 104 -24.69 -11.24 0.29
N LEU A 105 -24.87 -12.00 -0.79
CA LEU A 105 -26.18 -12.16 -1.45
C LEU A 105 -27.22 -12.80 -0.52
N LYS A 106 -26.83 -13.81 0.24
CA LYS A 106 -27.72 -14.49 1.20
C LYS A 106 -28.12 -13.53 2.33
N GLN A 107 -27.18 -12.75 2.87
CA GLN A 107 -27.50 -11.75 3.88
C GLN A 107 -28.46 -10.69 3.35
N ARG A 108 -28.23 -10.16 2.15
CA ARG A 108 -29.17 -9.22 1.51
C ARG A 108 -30.59 -9.78 1.44
N PHE A 109 -30.73 -11.05 1.06
CA PHE A 109 -32.03 -11.72 0.98
C PHE A 109 -32.70 -11.86 2.37
N ILE A 110 -31.93 -12.28 3.38
CA ILE A 110 -32.44 -12.41 4.76
C ILE A 110 -32.86 -11.05 5.31
N SER A 111 -32.05 -10.00 5.13
CA SER A 111 -32.37 -8.63 5.54
C SER A 111 -33.66 -8.14 4.89
N ALA A 112 -33.85 -8.38 3.58
CA ALA A 112 -35.08 -8.00 2.88
C ALA A 112 -36.32 -8.73 3.43
N LYS A 113 -36.18 -10.02 3.79
CA LYS A 113 -37.25 -10.79 4.43
C LYS A 113 -37.57 -10.26 5.82
N GLN A 114 -36.56 -9.91 6.61
CA GLN A 114 -36.73 -9.34 7.95
C GLN A 114 -37.51 -8.02 7.90
N ILE A 115 -37.11 -7.11 7.01
CA ILE A 115 -37.81 -5.83 6.78
C ILE A 115 -39.30 -6.06 6.46
N ASN A 116 -39.62 -7.08 5.65
CA ASN A 116 -41.00 -7.39 5.31
C ASN A 116 -41.81 -7.84 6.55
N ILE A 117 -41.24 -8.76 7.34
CA ILE A 117 -41.85 -9.25 8.59
C ILE A 117 -42.05 -8.10 9.59
N ASP A 118 -41.04 -7.28 9.81
CA ASP A 118 -41.10 -6.13 10.73
C ASP A 118 -42.22 -5.17 10.30
N SER A 119 -42.36 -4.93 8.99
CA SER A 119 -43.43 -4.08 8.44
C SER A 119 -44.83 -4.66 8.61
N PHE A 120 -44.95 -5.99 8.74
CA PHE A 120 -46.23 -6.67 9.00
C PHE A 120 -46.60 -6.60 10.47
N ILE A 121 -45.64 -6.81 11.37
CA ILE A 121 -45.85 -6.72 12.83
C ILE A 121 -46.26 -5.30 13.20
N ASN A 122 -45.49 -4.29 12.76
CA ASN A 122 -45.75 -2.88 13.06
C ASN A 122 -47.07 -2.34 12.47
N ARG A 123 -47.73 -3.08 11.55
CA ARG A 123 -49.03 -2.72 10.99
C ARG A 123 -50.22 -3.30 11.76
N ASN A 124 -49.99 -4.27 12.63
CA ASN A 124 -51.02 -4.97 13.40
C ASN A 124 -50.99 -4.61 14.90
N GLU A 125 -50.16 -3.64 15.30
CA GLU A 125 -50.20 -2.92 16.58
C GLU A 125 -51.06 -1.65 16.45
#